data_AF-A0A084SVA8-F1
#
_entry.id   AF-A0A084SVA8-F1
#
_cell.length_a   1.000
_cell.length_b   1.000
_cell.length_c   1.000
_cell.angle_alpha   90.00
_cell.angle_beta   90.00
_cell.angle_gamma   90.00
#
_symmetry.space_group_name_H-M   'P 1'
#
loop_
_entity.id
_entity.type
_entity.pdbx_description
1 polymer ?
#
loop_
_entity_poly.entity_id
_entity_poly.type
_entity_poly.pdbx_seq_one_letter_code
_entity_poly.pdbx_strand_id
1 'polypeptide(L)'
;MDVRDSEVPSRFQAPLPDLSRGEEYAWTSEHPPRSFVTDALCAGDPDMGERLVASVDRAVASGASTSEVVRAYANLFYDCGMGRCAWARGVVLDAKRSATAREVVWFGLARCQEPEVEALFEEQEAPAFAYVSYLDRRRWRDFRSSTPVPFSPRLERAASEVVRREKEAPFLINARMAAMLLGETDSPRAAEALLKLHAGAADASLRDDLAAAMYRQSHPEARALFQALCAQGREPLCERDERSRPEVPADPREQFRQELLSPGEFALREEVPRAERIELLASRASALSGEDWHAVRCLEALATLSREKAVEVAKAWDSRPLQEEMRDTVRALTRFPASGALGAYLDGLGLRAVPGRLIAEESALTAEEMLLWRGRALVFDVETGQFPNEHDSLLRELAALAPGALSGVLFEEVPPTFEEEQAGTGTYRLIAWGGGKRYEIKAQSFGDWYDLEAVLSFLNALARARGSDVRWISLATTDQVAHVVAGPSQSLSRLLDSGLVRTGDSDE
;
A
#
# COMPACT_ATOMS: atom_id res chain seq x y z
N MET A 1 -0.04 -2.62 -31.63
CA MET A 1 -0.05 -3.95 -31.02
C MET A 1 0.27 -4.99 -32.07
N ASP A 2 1.38 -5.70 -31.89
CA ASP A 2 1.74 -6.89 -32.68
C ASP A 2 1.03 -8.12 -32.10
N VAL A 3 0.55 -9.02 -32.95
CA VAL A 3 -0.22 -10.22 -32.56
C VAL A 3 0.26 -11.41 -33.34
N ARG A 4 0.65 -12.49 -32.64
CA ARG A 4 1.16 -13.71 -33.27
C ARG A 4 0.65 -14.95 -32.55
N ASP A 5 0.50 -16.06 -33.27
CA ASP A 5 0.19 -17.35 -32.65
C ASP A 5 1.41 -17.81 -31.85
N SER A 6 1.20 -18.09 -30.57
CA SER A 6 2.25 -18.45 -29.62
C SER A 6 1.62 -19.00 -28.36
N GLU A 7 2.17 -20.09 -27.84
CA GLU A 7 1.81 -20.60 -26.52
C GLU A 7 2.42 -19.74 -25.41
N VAL A 8 1.88 -19.89 -24.20
CA VAL A 8 2.48 -19.33 -22.98
C VAL A 8 3.87 -19.97 -22.80
N PRO A 9 4.93 -19.19 -22.56
CA PRO A 9 6.25 -19.73 -22.30
C PRO A 9 6.24 -20.72 -21.12
N SER A 10 6.89 -21.88 -21.30
CA SER A 10 6.94 -22.92 -20.26
C SER A 10 7.56 -22.42 -18.94
N ARG A 11 8.39 -21.37 -18.98
CA ARG A 11 8.99 -20.76 -17.78
C ARG A 11 7.98 -20.24 -16.77
N PHE A 12 6.75 -19.88 -17.15
CA PHE A 12 5.69 -19.53 -16.18
C PHE A 12 5.32 -20.70 -15.25
N GLN A 13 5.64 -21.92 -15.67
CA GLN A 13 5.43 -23.15 -14.90
C GLN A 13 6.74 -23.72 -14.36
N ALA A 14 7.88 -23.08 -14.64
CA ALA A 14 9.18 -23.55 -14.18
C ALA A 14 9.33 -23.36 -12.66
N PRO A 15 10.23 -24.14 -12.02
CA PRO A 15 10.60 -23.90 -10.64
C PRO A 15 11.15 -22.48 -10.43
N LEU A 16 10.94 -21.93 -9.23
CA LEU A 16 11.59 -20.68 -8.83
C LEU A 16 13.12 -20.90 -8.73
N PRO A 17 13.93 -19.84 -8.95
CA PRO A 17 15.38 -19.92 -8.86
C PRO A 17 15.82 -20.32 -7.46
N ASP A 18 16.93 -21.05 -7.27
CA ASP A 18 17.35 -21.46 -5.92
C ASP A 18 17.94 -20.31 -5.07
N LEU A 19 18.19 -19.13 -5.66
CA LEU A 19 18.74 -17.91 -5.04
C LEU A 19 20.05 -18.09 -4.25
N SER A 20 20.71 -19.26 -4.34
CA SER A 20 21.91 -19.59 -3.56
C SER A 20 23.13 -18.72 -3.90
N ARG A 21 23.09 -18.06 -5.06
CA ARG A 21 24.15 -17.17 -5.57
C ARG A 21 23.81 -15.68 -5.44
N GLY A 22 22.73 -15.34 -4.73
CA GLY A 22 22.24 -13.98 -4.59
C GLY A 22 21.09 -13.64 -5.54
N GLU A 23 20.25 -12.71 -5.13
CA GLU A 23 18.99 -12.33 -5.79
C GLU A 23 19.19 -11.63 -7.14
N GLU A 24 20.22 -10.78 -7.24
CA GLU A 24 20.52 -9.89 -8.38
C GLU A 24 20.68 -10.64 -9.72
N TYR A 25 21.08 -11.91 -9.69
CA TYR A 25 21.38 -12.69 -10.90
C TYR A 25 20.44 -13.88 -11.11
N ALA A 26 19.49 -14.10 -10.21
CA ALA A 26 18.79 -15.38 -10.15
C ALA A 26 17.47 -15.40 -10.92
N TRP A 27 16.84 -14.24 -11.12
CA TRP A 27 15.59 -14.12 -11.88
C TRP A 27 15.86 -13.99 -13.38
N THR A 28 16.31 -15.08 -13.99
CA THR A 28 16.61 -15.15 -15.43
C THR A 28 15.39 -15.51 -16.28
N SER A 29 15.56 -15.52 -17.60
CA SER A 29 14.53 -15.99 -18.54
C SER A 29 14.18 -17.49 -18.42
N GLU A 30 14.88 -18.25 -17.57
CA GLU A 30 14.55 -19.66 -17.30
C GLU A 30 13.45 -19.83 -16.24
N HIS A 31 13.15 -18.76 -15.49
CA HIS A 31 12.20 -18.75 -14.39
C HIS A 31 10.94 -17.93 -14.74
N PRO A 32 9.84 -18.08 -13.99
CA PRO A 32 8.73 -17.14 -14.10
C PRO A 32 9.23 -15.72 -13.79
N PRO A 33 8.67 -14.68 -14.43
CA PRO A 33 8.99 -13.30 -14.07
C PRO A 33 8.76 -13.06 -12.56
N ARG A 34 9.67 -12.30 -11.93
CA ARG A 34 9.61 -12.05 -10.49
C ARG A 34 8.29 -11.41 -10.07
N SER A 35 7.87 -10.36 -10.75
CA SER A 35 6.60 -9.66 -10.51
C SER A 35 5.39 -10.60 -10.60
N PHE A 36 5.38 -11.52 -11.57
CA PHE A 36 4.35 -12.57 -11.66
C PHE A 36 4.32 -13.48 -10.42
N VAL A 37 5.49 -13.84 -9.88
CA VAL A 37 5.59 -14.65 -8.66
C VAL A 37 5.13 -13.86 -7.44
N THR A 38 5.59 -12.62 -7.30
CA THR A 38 5.19 -11.69 -6.23
C THR A 38 3.67 -11.56 -6.20
N ASP A 39 3.04 -11.21 -7.32
CA ASP A 39 1.60 -10.98 -7.39
C ASP A 39 0.79 -12.24 -7.05
N ALA A 40 1.21 -13.41 -7.56
CA ALA A 40 0.58 -14.68 -7.24
C ALA A 40 0.68 -15.01 -5.74
N LEU A 41 1.85 -14.80 -5.13
CA LEU A 41 2.04 -14.96 -3.69
C LEU A 41 1.20 -13.96 -2.89
N CYS A 42 1.15 -12.69 -3.30
CA CYS A 42 0.35 -11.64 -2.66
C CYS A 42 -1.16 -11.93 -2.72
N ALA A 43 -1.62 -12.49 -3.84
CA ALA A 43 -2.99 -12.94 -4.04
C ALA A 43 -3.33 -14.23 -3.24
N GLY A 44 -2.34 -14.89 -2.64
CA GLY A 44 -2.53 -16.12 -1.88
C GLY A 44 -2.69 -17.36 -2.76
N ASP A 45 -2.08 -17.39 -3.95
CA ASP A 45 -2.06 -18.56 -4.83
C ASP A 45 -1.33 -19.73 -4.13
N PRO A 46 -2.04 -20.83 -3.81
CA PRO A 46 -1.46 -21.94 -3.07
C PRO A 46 -0.40 -22.69 -3.88
N ASP A 47 -0.54 -22.78 -5.20
CA ASP A 47 0.41 -23.49 -6.06
C ASP A 47 1.72 -22.70 -6.16
N MET A 48 1.64 -21.37 -6.27
CA MET A 48 2.84 -20.52 -6.20
C MET A 48 3.49 -20.59 -4.81
N GLY A 49 2.69 -20.63 -3.76
CA GLY A 49 3.16 -20.84 -2.39
C GLY A 49 3.94 -22.14 -2.20
N GLU A 50 3.46 -23.25 -2.76
CA GLU A 50 4.17 -24.53 -2.73
C GLU A 50 5.48 -24.49 -3.54
N ARG A 51 5.50 -23.78 -4.68
CA ARG A 51 6.73 -23.58 -5.46
C ARG A 51 7.78 -22.80 -4.69
N LEU A 52 7.37 -21.78 -3.95
CA LEU A 52 8.24 -21.02 -3.05
C LEU A 52 8.86 -21.94 -1.99
N VAL A 53 8.03 -22.69 -1.27
CA VAL A 53 8.52 -23.62 -0.23
C VAL A 53 9.49 -24.64 -0.83
N ALA A 54 9.14 -25.26 -1.96
CA ALA A 54 10.02 -26.22 -2.63
C ALA A 54 11.34 -25.58 -3.07
N SER A 55 11.35 -24.29 -3.44
CA SER A 55 12.55 -23.57 -3.85
C SER A 55 13.45 -23.24 -2.66
N VAL A 56 12.86 -22.81 -1.55
CA VAL A 56 13.57 -22.62 -0.27
C VAL A 56 14.24 -23.92 0.18
N ASP A 57 13.52 -25.04 0.15
CA ASP A 57 14.06 -26.34 0.56
C ASP A 57 15.22 -26.78 -0.34
N ARG A 58 15.12 -26.55 -1.66
CA ARG A 58 16.24 -26.82 -2.60
C ARG A 58 17.45 -25.94 -2.30
N ALA A 59 17.26 -24.66 -2.03
CA ALA A 59 18.35 -23.73 -1.71
C ALA A 59 19.15 -24.19 -0.48
N VAL A 60 18.45 -24.56 0.58
CA VAL A 60 19.04 -25.10 1.81
C VAL A 60 19.77 -26.42 1.54
N ALA A 61 19.15 -27.33 0.77
CA ALA A 61 19.78 -28.60 0.40
C ALA A 61 21.06 -28.42 -0.43
N SER A 62 21.15 -27.33 -1.22
CA SER A 62 22.34 -26.93 -1.98
C SER A 62 23.40 -26.21 -1.14
N GLY A 63 23.17 -26.02 0.16
CA GLY A 63 24.14 -25.45 1.10
C GLY A 63 24.00 -23.95 1.37
N ALA A 64 22.95 -23.29 0.87
CA ALA A 64 22.67 -21.90 1.24
C ALA A 64 22.30 -21.79 2.73
N SER A 65 22.79 -20.74 3.39
CA SER A 65 22.43 -20.48 4.78
C SER A 65 20.99 -19.96 4.89
N THR A 66 20.37 -20.15 6.07
CA THR A 66 19.03 -19.62 6.35
C THR A 66 18.94 -18.12 6.10
N SER A 67 19.94 -17.34 6.51
CA SER A 67 19.92 -15.88 6.32
C SER A 67 20.00 -15.47 4.85
N GLU A 68 20.81 -16.16 4.03
CA GLU A 68 20.86 -15.91 2.58
C GLU A 68 19.52 -16.18 1.91
N VAL A 69 18.88 -17.31 2.24
CA VAL A 69 17.58 -17.70 1.68
C VAL A 69 16.47 -16.75 2.15
N VAL A 70 16.43 -16.42 3.44
CA VAL A 70 15.45 -15.49 4.00
C VAL A 70 15.57 -14.12 3.37
N ARG A 71 16.78 -13.57 3.27
CA ARG A 71 17.01 -12.27 2.62
C ARG A 71 16.52 -12.25 1.18
N ALA A 72 16.79 -13.32 0.42
CA ALA A 72 16.45 -13.37 -1.00
C ALA A 72 14.94 -13.56 -1.26
N TYR A 73 14.23 -14.31 -0.41
CA TYR A 73 12.80 -14.61 -0.62
C TYR A 73 11.83 -13.73 0.17
N ALA A 74 12.23 -13.18 1.31
CA ALA A 74 11.35 -12.32 2.11
C ALA A 74 10.90 -11.07 1.33
N ASN A 75 11.74 -10.58 0.42
CA ASN A 75 11.45 -9.42 -0.44
C ASN A 75 10.26 -9.67 -1.38
N LEU A 76 9.92 -10.92 -1.71
CA LEU A 76 8.72 -11.24 -2.50
C LEU A 76 7.42 -10.88 -1.76
N PHE A 77 7.48 -10.63 -0.45
CA PHE A 77 6.32 -10.24 0.34
C PHE A 77 6.27 -8.75 0.66
N TYR A 78 7.22 -7.96 0.16
CA TYR A 78 7.40 -6.58 0.60
C TYR A 78 6.13 -5.76 0.44
N ASP A 79 5.56 -5.76 -0.76
CA ASP A 79 4.41 -4.93 -1.12
C ASP A 79 3.06 -5.66 -1.16
N CYS A 80 3.02 -6.89 -0.64
CA CYS A 80 1.79 -7.65 -0.64
C CYS A 80 0.71 -7.10 0.32
N GLY A 81 -0.54 -7.09 -0.16
CA GLY A 81 -1.77 -6.92 0.63
C GLY A 81 -2.28 -8.20 1.32
N MET A 82 -3.48 -8.15 1.90
CA MET A 82 -3.99 -9.19 2.82
C MET A 82 -4.32 -10.57 2.21
N GLY A 83 -4.33 -10.74 0.88
CA GLY A 83 -4.82 -11.95 0.21
C GLY A 83 -4.09 -13.26 0.61
N ARG A 84 -2.82 -13.15 1.01
CA ARG A 84 -1.95 -14.29 1.33
C ARG A 84 -2.09 -14.88 2.73
N CYS A 85 -2.82 -14.22 3.63
CA CYS A 85 -2.75 -14.50 5.07
C CYS A 85 -3.15 -15.94 5.43
N ALA A 86 -4.22 -16.45 4.82
CA ALA A 86 -4.70 -17.81 5.09
C ALA A 86 -3.68 -18.90 4.71
N TRP A 87 -3.09 -18.80 3.52
CA TRP A 87 -2.06 -19.75 3.06
C TRP A 87 -0.78 -19.63 3.89
N ALA A 88 -0.30 -18.41 4.13
CA ALA A 88 0.95 -18.16 4.85
C ALA A 88 0.86 -18.72 6.30
N ARG A 89 -0.32 -18.55 6.93
CA ARG A 89 -0.62 -19.16 8.24
C ARG A 89 -0.54 -20.68 8.19
N GLY A 90 -1.11 -21.29 7.15
CA GLY A 90 -1.05 -22.74 6.94
C GLY A 90 0.39 -23.25 6.87
N VAL A 91 1.26 -22.57 6.13
CA VAL A 91 2.68 -22.94 6.01
C VAL A 91 3.44 -22.77 7.33
N VAL A 92 3.24 -21.66 8.05
CA VAL A 92 3.90 -21.40 9.33
C VAL A 92 3.52 -22.42 10.41
N LEU A 93 2.26 -22.86 10.43
CA LEU A 93 1.77 -23.85 11.39
C LEU A 93 2.10 -25.30 11.01
N ASP A 94 2.48 -25.57 9.77
CA ASP A 94 2.83 -26.91 9.32
C ASP A 94 4.25 -27.30 9.76
N ALA A 95 4.34 -28.04 10.86
CA ALA A 95 5.60 -28.53 11.42
C ALA A 95 6.38 -29.47 10.47
N LYS A 96 5.78 -29.95 9.37
CA LYS A 96 6.49 -30.74 8.35
C LYS A 96 7.33 -29.86 7.42
N ARG A 97 7.10 -28.55 7.39
CA ARG A 97 7.88 -27.60 6.58
C ARG A 97 9.20 -27.30 7.24
N SER A 98 10.23 -27.07 6.44
CA SER A 98 11.55 -26.70 6.95
C SER A 98 11.48 -25.41 7.78
N ALA A 99 12.37 -25.28 8.77
CA ALA A 99 12.43 -24.07 9.59
C ALA A 99 12.66 -22.81 8.72
N THR A 100 13.52 -22.91 7.70
CA THR A 100 13.80 -21.83 6.76
C THR A 100 12.59 -21.46 5.91
N ALA A 101 11.81 -22.43 5.40
CA ALA A 101 10.59 -22.12 4.66
C ALA A 101 9.57 -21.40 5.54
N ARG A 102 9.40 -21.85 6.79
CA ARG A 102 8.53 -21.16 7.76
C ARG A 102 9.04 -19.75 8.05
N GLU A 103 10.35 -19.55 8.22
CA GLU A 103 10.97 -18.24 8.45
C GLU A 103 10.75 -17.26 7.29
N VAL A 104 10.89 -17.71 6.04
CA VAL A 104 10.54 -16.91 4.85
C VAL A 104 9.07 -16.49 4.89
N VAL A 105 8.16 -17.43 5.17
CA VAL A 105 6.71 -17.18 5.11
C VAL A 105 6.20 -16.33 6.28
N TRP A 106 6.93 -16.26 7.40
CA TRP A 106 6.64 -15.31 8.47
C TRP A 106 6.65 -13.85 8.00
N PHE A 107 7.47 -13.47 7.02
CA PHE A 107 7.42 -12.13 6.40
C PHE A 107 6.15 -11.92 5.59
N GLY A 108 5.64 -13.00 4.98
CA GLY A 108 4.30 -13.02 4.38
C GLY A 108 3.22 -12.71 5.42
N LEU A 109 3.34 -13.21 6.64
CA LEU A 109 2.37 -12.94 7.71
C LEU A 109 2.51 -11.58 8.38
N ALA A 110 3.67 -10.92 8.31
CA ALA A 110 3.93 -9.68 9.05
C ALA A 110 2.98 -8.52 8.69
N ARG A 111 2.34 -8.54 7.51
CA ARG A 111 1.33 -7.55 7.10
C ARG A 111 -0.11 -8.00 7.32
N CYS A 112 -0.32 -9.21 7.81
CA CYS A 112 -1.63 -9.76 8.09
C CYS A 112 -2.17 -9.24 9.41
N GLN A 113 -3.44 -8.84 9.42
CA GLN A 113 -4.10 -8.15 10.53
C GLN A 113 -5.23 -8.97 11.17
N GLU A 114 -5.35 -10.24 10.79
CA GLU A 114 -6.35 -11.14 11.36
C GLU A 114 -6.00 -11.43 12.84
N PRO A 115 -6.99 -11.46 13.76
CA PRO A 115 -6.75 -11.75 15.18
C PRO A 115 -5.97 -13.05 15.41
N GLU A 116 -6.21 -14.06 14.57
CA GLU A 116 -5.49 -15.34 14.63
C GLU A 116 -4.01 -15.16 14.28
N VAL A 117 -3.64 -14.23 13.39
CA VAL A 117 -2.25 -13.94 13.07
C VAL A 117 -1.58 -13.13 14.17
N GLU A 118 -2.29 -12.18 14.78
CA GLU A 118 -1.80 -11.47 15.97
C GLU A 118 -1.46 -12.46 17.09
N ALA A 119 -2.36 -13.41 17.37
CA ALA A 119 -2.10 -14.48 18.34
C ALA A 119 -0.85 -15.29 18.00
N LEU A 120 -0.57 -15.58 16.72
CA LEU A 120 0.64 -16.28 16.32
C LEU A 120 1.91 -15.47 16.63
N PHE A 121 1.91 -14.16 16.36
CA PHE A 121 3.06 -13.31 16.70
C PHE A 121 3.23 -13.11 18.21
N GLU A 122 2.20 -13.28 19.03
CA GLU A 122 2.31 -13.20 20.49
C GLU A 122 2.70 -14.54 21.13
N GLU A 123 2.07 -15.64 20.70
CA GLU A 123 2.17 -16.96 21.33
C GLU A 123 3.29 -17.83 20.75
N GLN A 124 3.54 -17.76 19.45
CA GLN A 124 4.62 -18.52 18.80
C GLN A 124 5.89 -17.69 18.78
N GLU A 125 7.06 -18.33 18.90
CA GLU A 125 8.35 -17.65 18.71
C GLU A 125 8.60 -17.36 17.23
N ALA A 126 7.96 -16.31 16.72
CA ALA A 126 8.21 -15.76 15.41
C ALA A 126 9.67 -15.27 15.31
N PRO A 127 10.34 -15.44 14.15
CA PRO A 127 11.69 -14.94 13.92
C PRO A 127 11.80 -13.45 14.24
N ALA A 128 12.94 -13.03 14.80
CA ALA A 128 13.14 -11.65 15.28
C ALA A 128 12.83 -10.59 14.21
N PHE A 129 13.33 -10.78 12.98
CA PHE A 129 13.09 -9.88 11.85
C PHE A 129 11.60 -9.80 11.47
N ALA A 130 10.90 -10.93 11.43
CA ALA A 130 9.47 -10.96 11.11
C ALA A 130 8.62 -10.35 12.22
N TYR A 131 8.97 -10.57 13.49
CA TYR A 131 8.27 -9.96 14.63
C TYR A 131 8.42 -8.44 14.66
N VAL A 132 9.63 -7.93 14.40
CA VAL A 132 9.88 -6.48 14.27
C VAL A 132 9.11 -5.93 13.07
N SER A 133 9.10 -6.62 11.93
CA SER A 133 8.31 -6.23 10.75
C SER A 133 6.82 -6.14 11.07
N TYR A 134 6.28 -7.13 11.79
CA TYR A 134 4.88 -7.15 12.22
C TYR A 134 4.53 -5.95 13.11
N LEU A 135 5.37 -5.64 14.10
CA LEU A 135 5.14 -4.50 14.99
C LEU A 135 5.22 -3.15 14.27
N ASP A 136 6.18 -2.98 13.35
CA ASP A 136 6.26 -1.78 12.51
C ASP A 136 4.99 -1.60 11.68
N ARG A 137 4.51 -2.66 11.02
CA ARG A 137 3.29 -2.60 10.20
C ARG A 137 2.04 -2.35 11.04
N ARG A 138 1.94 -2.95 12.22
CA ARG A 138 0.89 -2.66 13.20
C ARG A 138 0.88 -1.18 13.60
N ARG A 139 2.06 -0.61 13.88
CA ARG A 139 2.22 0.82 14.20
C ARG A 139 1.72 1.72 13.07
N TRP A 140 2.05 1.41 11.81
CA TRP A 140 1.56 2.17 10.65
C TRP A 140 0.06 2.03 10.39
N ARG A 141 -0.54 0.87 10.67
CA ARG A 141 -2.01 0.72 10.62
C ARG A 141 -2.69 1.66 11.62
N ASP A 142 -2.13 1.69 12.82
CA ASP A 142 -2.64 2.44 13.94
C ASP A 142 -2.16 3.91 13.90
N PHE A 143 -1.70 4.42 12.74
CA PHE A 143 -1.26 5.81 12.55
C PHE A 143 -2.33 6.81 13.01
N ARG A 144 -3.62 6.45 12.88
CA ARG A 144 -4.75 7.22 13.41
C ARG A 144 -4.86 7.21 14.94
N SER A 145 -4.35 6.18 15.61
CA SER A 145 -4.43 6.04 17.07
C SER A 145 -3.21 6.58 17.79
N SER A 146 -2.09 6.82 17.09
CA SER A 146 -0.80 7.25 17.67
C SER A 146 -0.30 6.35 18.81
N THR A 147 -0.87 5.15 18.96
CA THR A 147 -0.60 4.27 20.11
C THR A 147 0.82 3.73 20.00
N PRO A 148 1.73 4.07 20.94
CA PRO A 148 3.09 3.55 20.92
C PRO A 148 3.09 2.03 21.11
N VAL A 149 4.05 1.34 20.47
CA VAL A 149 4.28 -0.09 20.73
C VAL A 149 4.81 -0.26 22.15
N PRO A 150 4.10 -1.00 23.04
CA PRO A 150 4.54 -1.15 24.42
C PRO A 150 5.83 -1.96 24.50
N PHE A 151 6.75 -1.52 25.37
CA PHE A 151 7.94 -2.30 25.68
C PHE A 151 7.56 -3.69 26.21
N SER A 152 8.20 -4.73 25.67
CA SER A 152 8.11 -6.10 26.18
C SER A 152 9.47 -6.79 26.14
N PRO A 153 9.72 -7.81 27.00
CA PRO A 153 10.94 -8.60 26.92
C PRO A 153 11.13 -9.28 25.57
N ARG A 154 10.04 -9.58 24.86
CA ARG A 154 10.08 -10.16 23.52
C ARG A 154 10.57 -9.14 22.48
N LEU A 155 10.03 -7.93 22.51
CA LEU A 155 10.50 -6.82 21.66
C LEU A 155 11.98 -6.52 21.94
N GLU A 156 12.41 -6.46 23.20
CA GLU A 156 13.82 -6.25 23.56
C GLU A 156 14.73 -7.31 22.91
N ARG A 157 14.39 -8.60 23.03
CA ARG A 157 15.16 -9.69 22.43
C ARG A 157 15.17 -9.60 20.90
N ALA A 158 14.02 -9.39 20.29
CA ALA A 158 13.90 -9.33 18.83
C ALA A 158 14.66 -8.12 18.26
N ALA A 159 14.48 -6.92 18.82
CA ALA A 159 15.18 -5.72 18.39
C ALA A 159 16.70 -5.84 18.58
N SER A 160 17.14 -6.40 19.70
CA SER A 160 18.58 -6.64 19.94
C SER A 160 19.19 -7.59 18.91
N GLU A 161 18.45 -8.65 18.54
CA GLU A 161 18.90 -9.61 17.53
C GLU A 161 18.97 -8.96 16.13
N VAL A 162 17.98 -8.15 15.75
CA VAL A 162 17.98 -7.39 14.49
C VAL A 162 19.18 -6.43 14.44
N VAL A 163 19.42 -5.66 15.50
CA VAL A 163 20.56 -4.73 15.58
C VAL A 163 21.89 -5.48 15.46
N ARG A 164 22.03 -6.63 16.12
CA ARG A 164 23.25 -7.44 16.07
C ARG A 164 23.51 -8.06 14.69
N ARG A 165 22.44 -8.39 13.95
CA ARG A 165 22.47 -9.08 12.65
C ARG A 165 22.03 -8.19 11.49
N GLU A 166 22.22 -6.88 11.60
CA GLU A 166 21.76 -5.91 10.59
C GLU A 166 22.20 -6.26 9.17
N LYS A 167 23.43 -6.77 8.99
CA LYS A 167 23.97 -7.17 7.68
C LYS A 167 23.29 -8.39 7.07
N GLU A 168 22.58 -9.17 7.88
CA GLU A 168 21.80 -10.34 7.45
C GLU A 168 20.33 -9.99 7.25
N ALA A 169 19.92 -8.76 7.56
CA ALA A 169 18.54 -8.36 7.51
C ALA A 169 18.03 -8.33 6.06
N PRO A 170 16.77 -8.75 5.83
CA PRO A 170 16.06 -8.40 4.62
C PRO A 170 16.00 -6.87 4.47
N PHE A 171 15.94 -6.38 3.24
CA PHE A 171 16.04 -4.95 2.87
C PHE A 171 15.14 -4.02 3.70
N LEU A 172 14.04 -4.57 4.22
CA LEU A 172 12.96 -3.85 4.88
C LEU A 172 13.18 -3.57 6.35
N ILE A 173 14.02 -4.36 7.01
CA ILE A 173 14.19 -4.31 8.45
C ILE A 173 15.61 -3.89 8.75
N ASN A 174 15.82 -2.63 9.11
CA ASN A 174 17.12 -2.16 9.54
C ASN A 174 17.19 -1.99 11.07
N ALA A 175 18.42 -1.82 11.57
CA ALA A 175 18.66 -1.65 12.99
C ALA A 175 17.96 -0.40 13.54
N ARG A 176 17.92 0.69 12.75
CA ARG A 176 17.23 1.94 13.11
C ARG A 176 15.75 1.69 13.41
N MET A 177 15.03 1.01 12.54
CA MET A 177 13.60 0.73 12.71
C MET A 177 13.34 -0.14 13.96
N ALA A 178 14.14 -1.18 14.17
CA ALA A 178 14.04 -2.02 15.37
C ALA A 178 14.33 -1.23 16.66
N ALA A 179 15.34 -0.37 16.64
CA ALA A 179 15.67 0.51 17.76
C ALA A 179 14.55 1.53 18.01
N MET A 180 14.00 2.13 16.96
CA MET A 180 12.89 3.09 17.07
C MET A 180 11.68 2.46 17.74
N LEU A 181 11.28 1.24 17.33
CA LEU A 181 10.21 0.47 17.98
C LEU A 181 10.48 0.24 19.47
N LEU A 182 11.71 -0.12 19.82
CA LEU A 182 12.11 -0.31 21.22
C LEU A 182 12.01 0.99 22.04
N GLY A 183 12.30 2.14 21.42
CA GLY A 183 12.30 3.47 22.02
C GLY A 183 10.98 4.23 21.95
N GLU A 184 9.90 3.64 21.45
CA GLU A 184 8.62 4.35 21.26
C GLU A 184 7.94 4.77 22.55
N THR A 185 8.04 3.94 23.58
CA THR A 185 7.54 4.22 24.93
C THR A 185 8.67 4.68 25.83
N ASP A 186 8.41 5.72 26.63
CA ASP A 186 9.29 6.14 27.71
C ASP A 186 9.28 5.09 28.82
N SER A 187 10.35 4.29 28.91
CA SER A 187 10.47 3.18 29.85
C SER A 187 11.92 3.04 30.28
N PRO A 188 12.22 2.99 31.59
CA PRO A 188 13.59 2.78 32.06
C PRO A 188 14.25 1.54 31.44
N ARG A 189 13.49 0.46 31.25
CA ARG A 189 13.99 -0.78 30.63
C ARG A 189 14.28 -0.62 29.14
N ALA A 190 13.46 0.16 28.42
CA ALA A 190 13.71 0.47 27.02
C ALA A 190 15.00 1.30 26.87
N ALA A 191 15.14 2.34 27.70
CA ALA A 191 16.34 3.17 27.73
C ALA A 191 17.60 2.35 28.06
N GLU A 192 17.56 1.49 29.09
CA GLU A 192 18.68 0.59 29.43
C GLU A 192 19.06 -0.33 28.28
N ALA A 193 18.08 -0.92 27.59
CA ALA A 193 18.32 -1.78 26.44
C ALA A 193 18.96 -1.02 25.27
N LEU A 194 18.45 0.18 24.95
CA LEU A 194 19.03 1.04 23.90
C LEU A 194 20.44 1.48 24.25
N LEU A 195 20.71 1.86 25.50
CA LEU A 195 22.05 2.24 25.97
C LEU A 195 23.04 1.09 25.84
N LYS A 196 22.61 -0.13 26.19
CA LYS A 196 23.42 -1.34 26.01
C LYS A 196 23.73 -1.61 24.54
N LEU A 197 22.75 -1.47 23.65
CA LEU A 197 22.97 -1.62 22.21
C LEU A 197 23.91 -0.55 21.67
N HIS A 198 23.71 0.72 22.05
CA HIS A 198 24.55 1.84 21.65
C HIS A 198 26.01 1.66 22.11
N ALA A 199 26.23 1.24 23.36
CA ALA A 199 27.57 0.97 23.88
C ALA A 199 28.26 -0.22 23.17
N GLY A 200 27.50 -1.19 22.68
CA GLY A 200 28.00 -2.36 21.94
C GLY A 200 28.17 -2.14 20.43
N ALA A 201 27.62 -1.06 19.88
CA ALA A 201 27.68 -0.79 18.44
C ALA A 201 29.08 -0.30 18.02
N ALA A 202 29.68 -1.02 17.08
CA ALA A 202 31.02 -0.72 16.57
C ALA A 202 31.01 0.42 15.53
N ASP A 203 29.95 0.51 14.73
CA ASP A 203 29.81 1.49 13.66
C ASP A 203 29.27 2.83 14.19
N ALA A 204 29.70 3.95 13.58
CA ALA A 204 29.24 5.28 13.97
C ALA A 204 27.80 5.57 13.52
N SER A 205 27.43 5.15 12.30
CA SER A 205 26.07 5.32 11.77
C SER A 205 25.06 4.55 12.63
N LEU A 206 25.39 3.32 13.00
CA LEU A 206 24.54 2.52 13.88
C LEU A 206 24.37 3.16 15.27
N ARG A 207 25.44 3.77 15.82
CA ARG A 207 25.33 4.52 17.08
C ARG A 207 24.43 5.74 16.95
N ASP A 208 24.53 6.47 15.85
CA ASP A 208 23.65 7.61 15.56
C ASP A 208 22.17 7.14 15.46
N ASP A 209 21.89 6.03 14.78
CA ASP A 209 20.54 5.44 14.71
C ASP A 209 19.99 5.01 16.07
N LEU A 210 20.84 4.39 16.90
CA LEU A 210 20.47 3.98 18.27
C LEU A 210 20.26 5.19 19.19
N ALA A 211 21.03 6.26 19.03
CA ALA A 211 20.83 7.52 19.76
C ALA A 211 19.55 8.23 19.30
N ALA A 212 19.23 8.21 18.00
CA ALA A 212 17.98 8.75 17.46
C ALA A 212 16.75 8.06 18.08
N ALA A 213 16.81 6.73 18.28
CA ALA A 213 15.76 5.97 18.95
C ALA A 213 15.51 6.36 20.42
N MET A 214 16.45 7.07 21.06
CA MET A 214 16.31 7.54 22.44
C MET A 214 15.51 8.85 22.57
N TYR A 215 15.03 9.44 21.47
CA TYR A 215 14.39 10.77 21.47
C TYR A 215 13.19 10.93 22.42
N ARG A 216 12.50 9.83 22.78
CA ARG A 216 11.35 9.86 23.70
C ARG A 216 11.71 9.51 25.15
N GLN A 217 12.95 9.12 25.42
CA GLN A 217 13.33 8.56 26.72
C GLN A 217 13.62 9.68 27.73
N SER A 218 13.04 9.58 28.93
CA SER A 218 13.35 10.49 30.04
C SER A 218 14.65 10.12 30.78
N HIS A 219 15.23 8.96 30.49
CA HIS A 219 16.46 8.50 31.12
C HIS A 219 17.62 9.47 30.84
N PRO A 220 18.32 10.01 31.86
CA PRO A 220 19.28 11.10 31.67
C PRO A 220 20.38 10.82 30.65
N GLU A 221 20.96 9.62 30.69
CA GLU A 221 22.04 9.23 29.76
C GLU A 221 21.53 9.07 28.33
N ALA A 222 20.33 8.51 28.15
CA ALA A 222 19.74 8.31 26.83
C ALA A 222 19.39 9.66 26.19
N ARG A 223 18.82 10.57 26.99
CA ARG A 223 18.53 11.95 26.58
C ARG A 223 19.81 12.70 26.19
N ALA A 224 20.90 12.53 26.94
CA ALA A 224 22.18 13.17 26.65
C ALA A 224 22.76 12.68 25.30
N LEU A 225 22.66 11.38 25.00
CA LEU A 225 23.10 10.84 23.70
C LEU A 225 22.27 11.39 22.53
N PHE A 226 20.95 11.43 22.66
CA PHE A 226 20.09 12.04 21.63
C PHE A 226 20.40 13.53 21.42
N GLN A 227 20.58 14.30 22.50
CA GLN A 227 20.96 15.71 22.42
C GLN A 227 22.33 15.91 21.76
N ALA A 228 23.29 15.02 22.03
CA ALA A 228 24.60 15.04 21.39
C ALA A 228 24.52 14.74 19.88
N LEU A 229 23.61 13.85 19.45
CA LEU A 229 23.31 13.65 18.03
C LEU A 229 22.70 14.91 17.40
N CYS A 230 21.74 15.54 18.09
CA CYS A 230 21.10 16.78 17.61
C CYS A 230 22.08 17.95 17.45
N ALA A 231 23.03 18.09 18.37
CA ALA A 231 24.05 19.12 18.28
C ALA A 231 24.94 19.00 17.02
N GLN A 232 24.95 17.83 16.36
CA GLN A 232 25.68 17.61 15.11
C GLN A 232 24.87 18.01 13.86
N GLY A 233 23.57 18.31 14.00
CA GLY A 233 22.69 18.66 12.88
C GLY A 233 22.42 17.52 11.89
N ARG A 234 22.55 16.26 12.34
CA ARG A 234 22.48 15.07 11.47
C ARG A 234 21.14 14.33 11.52
N GLU A 235 20.24 14.69 12.42
CA GLU A 235 19.04 13.92 12.71
C GLU A 235 17.78 14.78 12.54
N PRO A 236 16.91 14.48 11.55
CA PRO A 236 15.65 15.20 11.32
C PRO A 236 14.71 15.25 12.52
N LEU A 237 14.78 14.26 13.44
CA LEU A 237 13.97 14.26 14.65
C LEU A 237 14.28 15.42 15.61
N CYS A 238 15.43 16.08 15.48
CA CYS A 238 15.87 17.17 16.36
C CYS A 238 15.09 18.48 16.18
N GLU A 239 14.42 18.66 15.04
CA GLU A 239 13.59 19.84 14.76
C GLU A 239 12.17 19.71 15.33
N ARG A 240 11.78 18.51 15.78
CA ARG A 240 10.51 18.30 16.49
C ARG A 240 10.64 18.82 17.92
N ASP A 241 10.36 20.10 18.12
CA ASP A 241 10.35 20.77 19.42
C ASP A 241 9.52 19.96 20.44
N GLU A 242 10.07 19.69 21.64
CA GLU A 242 9.35 19.01 22.74
C GLU A 242 8.03 19.73 23.09
N ARG A 243 7.91 21.03 22.76
CA ARG A 243 6.70 21.86 22.90
C ARG A 243 5.61 21.61 21.86
N SER A 244 5.91 20.87 20.80
CA SER A 244 4.93 20.48 19.78
C SER A 244 4.16 19.20 20.11
N ARG A 245 4.39 18.59 21.30
CA ARG A 245 3.46 17.60 21.84
C ARG A 245 2.13 18.32 22.06
N PRO A 246 1.06 18.01 21.32
CA PRO A 246 -0.24 18.57 21.64
C PRO A 246 -0.57 18.12 23.07
N GLU A 247 -0.78 19.05 23.99
CA GLU A 247 -1.49 18.72 25.23
C GLU A 247 -2.83 18.13 24.79
N VAL A 248 -3.01 16.82 24.97
CA VAL A 248 -4.29 16.15 24.72
C VAL A 248 -5.31 16.83 25.63
N PRO A 249 -6.30 17.59 25.10
CA PRO A 249 -7.23 18.29 25.95
C PRO A 249 -8.01 17.29 26.81
N ALA A 250 -8.15 17.60 28.11
CA ALA A 250 -8.83 16.71 29.05
C ALA A 250 -10.35 16.57 28.76
N ASP A 251 -10.92 17.50 28.01
CA ASP A 251 -12.31 17.44 27.52
C ASP A 251 -12.34 16.90 26.08
N PRO A 252 -12.95 15.72 25.85
CA PRO A 252 -13.14 15.16 24.51
C PRO A 252 -13.85 16.10 23.54
N ARG A 253 -14.69 17.03 24.02
CA ARG A 253 -15.38 18.02 23.18
C ARG A 253 -14.44 19.11 22.69
N GLU A 254 -13.59 19.61 23.56
CA GLU A 254 -12.61 20.63 23.21
C GLU A 254 -11.53 20.03 22.32
N GLN A 255 -11.13 18.79 22.59
CA GLN A 255 -10.27 18.04 21.69
C GLN A 255 -10.91 17.82 20.31
N PHE A 256 -12.17 17.38 20.25
CA PHE A 256 -12.88 17.24 18.96
C PHE A 256 -12.98 18.57 18.21
N ARG A 257 -13.19 19.69 18.91
CA ARG A 257 -13.17 21.03 18.31
C ARG A 257 -11.79 21.44 17.79
N GLN A 258 -10.73 21.11 18.51
CA GLN A 258 -9.34 21.38 18.11
C GLN A 258 -8.90 20.47 16.96
N GLU A 259 -9.26 19.19 16.97
CA GLU A 259 -9.08 18.24 15.85
C GLU A 259 -9.84 18.76 14.61
N LEU A 260 -11.06 19.28 14.77
CA LEU A 260 -11.78 19.98 13.70
C LEU A 260 -11.07 21.24 13.19
N LEU A 261 -10.30 21.96 14.02
CA LEU A 261 -9.58 23.21 13.68
C LEU A 261 -8.15 22.98 13.17
N SER A 262 -7.61 21.79 13.38
CA SER A 262 -6.23 21.47 13.04
C SER A 262 -6.14 21.05 11.57
N PRO A 263 -5.06 21.42 10.85
CA PRO A 263 -4.69 20.90 9.53
C PRO A 263 -4.52 19.36 9.40
N GLY A 264 -4.97 18.55 10.36
CA GLY A 264 -4.74 17.10 10.44
C GLY A 264 -6.00 16.23 10.35
N GLU A 265 -5.79 14.91 10.31
CA GLU A 265 -6.83 13.90 10.11
C GLU A 265 -7.92 13.90 11.20
N PHE A 266 -9.18 13.86 10.75
CA PHE A 266 -10.38 13.95 11.58
C PHE A 266 -10.82 12.56 12.08
N ALA A 267 -10.84 12.33 13.39
CA ALA A 267 -11.46 11.16 14.00
C ALA A 267 -12.78 11.54 14.68
N LEU A 268 -13.90 10.92 14.24
CA LEU A 268 -15.19 11.12 14.90
C LEU A 268 -15.16 10.49 16.30
N ARG A 269 -15.07 11.32 17.35
CA ARG A 269 -15.21 10.84 18.72
C ARG A 269 -16.65 10.43 19.01
N GLU A 270 -16.85 9.18 19.39
CA GLU A 270 -18.17 8.64 19.75
C GLU A 270 -18.76 9.27 21.02
N GLU A 271 -17.91 9.84 21.87
CA GLU A 271 -18.26 10.47 23.14
C GLU A 271 -19.05 11.79 22.97
N VAL A 272 -18.95 12.45 21.82
CA VAL A 272 -19.73 13.65 21.51
C VAL A 272 -21.12 13.23 20.98
N PRO A 273 -22.24 13.71 21.57
CA PRO A 273 -23.57 13.37 21.10
C PRO A 273 -23.76 13.57 19.61
N ARG A 274 -24.39 12.61 18.92
CA ARG A 274 -24.53 12.62 17.45
C ARG A 274 -25.13 13.93 16.91
N ALA A 275 -26.17 14.47 17.55
CA ALA A 275 -26.79 15.72 17.14
C ALA A 275 -25.82 16.91 17.20
N GLU A 276 -24.99 16.97 18.26
CA GLU A 276 -23.98 18.01 18.41
C GLU A 276 -22.87 17.87 17.34
N ARG A 277 -22.44 16.65 17.02
CA ARG A 277 -21.50 16.40 15.92
C ARG A 277 -22.05 16.86 14.58
N ILE A 278 -23.32 16.58 14.28
CA ILE A 278 -24.00 17.02 13.06
C ILE A 278 -24.00 18.55 12.95
N GLU A 279 -24.38 19.26 14.00
CA GLU A 279 -24.41 20.73 14.00
C GLU A 279 -23.01 21.34 13.86
N LEU A 280 -22.02 20.81 14.56
CA LEU A 280 -20.62 21.27 14.46
C LEU A 280 -20.08 21.10 13.03
N LEU A 281 -20.29 19.93 12.42
CA LEU A 281 -19.86 19.65 11.06
C LEU A 281 -20.60 20.51 10.03
N ALA A 282 -21.91 20.66 10.17
CA ALA A 282 -22.72 21.50 9.28
C ALA A 282 -22.32 22.97 9.37
N SER A 283 -22.10 23.49 10.57
CA SER A 283 -21.63 24.87 10.78
C SER A 283 -20.26 25.09 10.15
N ARG A 284 -19.33 24.15 10.31
CA ARG A 284 -17.98 24.22 9.73
C ARG A 284 -18.00 24.19 8.21
N ALA A 285 -18.68 23.19 7.64
CA ALA A 285 -18.85 23.11 6.20
C ALA A 285 -19.56 24.36 5.64
N SER A 286 -20.51 24.95 6.37
CA SER A 286 -21.19 26.18 5.92
C SER A 286 -20.34 27.45 5.99
N ALA A 287 -19.40 27.52 6.94
CA ALA A 287 -18.66 28.74 7.28
C ALA A 287 -17.50 29.07 6.32
N LEU A 288 -17.17 28.19 5.37
CA LEU A 288 -15.91 28.28 4.65
C LEU A 288 -15.97 29.14 3.37
N SER A 289 -14.88 29.86 3.13
CA SER A 289 -14.50 30.38 1.82
C SER A 289 -14.17 29.18 0.92
N GLY A 290 -14.59 29.18 -0.35
CA GLY A 290 -14.55 28.03 -1.27
C GLY A 290 -13.17 27.46 -1.65
N GLU A 291 -12.14 27.69 -0.84
CA GLU A 291 -10.76 27.23 -1.02
C GLU A 291 -10.25 26.34 0.14
N ASP A 292 -11.08 26.07 1.16
CA ASP A 292 -10.64 25.30 2.33
C ASP A 292 -10.97 23.80 2.19
N TRP A 293 -9.94 22.97 2.01
CA TRP A 293 -10.05 21.50 1.95
C TRP A 293 -10.70 20.90 3.21
N HIS A 294 -10.60 21.57 4.37
CA HIS A 294 -11.29 21.18 5.59
C HIS A 294 -12.81 21.19 5.45
N ALA A 295 -13.34 22.06 4.59
CA ALA A 295 -14.78 22.15 4.30
C ALA A 295 -15.31 20.84 3.75
N VAL A 296 -14.56 20.29 2.78
CA VAL A 296 -14.93 19.06 2.09
C VAL A 296 -14.91 17.91 3.07
N ARG A 297 -13.84 17.77 3.85
CA ARG A 297 -13.74 16.72 4.88
C ARG A 297 -14.87 16.81 5.91
N CYS A 298 -15.27 18.03 6.31
CA CYS A 298 -16.44 18.23 7.18
C CYS A 298 -17.75 17.82 6.50
N LEU A 299 -17.93 18.18 5.22
CA LEU A 299 -19.10 17.81 4.43
C LEU A 299 -19.17 16.28 4.23
N GLU A 300 -18.03 15.63 4.01
CA GLU A 300 -17.94 14.19 3.86
C GLU A 300 -18.32 13.45 5.15
N ALA A 301 -17.72 13.85 6.27
CA ALA A 301 -18.07 13.35 7.59
C ALA A 301 -19.54 13.60 7.92
N LEU A 302 -20.06 14.77 7.54
CA LEU A 302 -21.46 15.12 7.72
C LEU A 302 -22.37 14.20 6.89
N ALA A 303 -22.01 13.87 5.66
CA ALA A 303 -22.81 12.99 4.80
C ALA A 303 -22.92 11.56 5.36
N THR A 304 -21.87 11.07 6.02
CA THR A 304 -21.88 9.80 6.75
C THR A 304 -22.80 9.85 7.98
N LEU A 305 -22.82 10.97 8.73
CA LEU A 305 -23.62 11.10 9.95
C LEU A 305 -25.08 11.51 9.70
N SER A 306 -25.31 12.37 8.72
CA SER A 306 -26.59 12.98 8.34
C SER A 306 -26.54 13.45 6.89
N ARG A 307 -26.82 12.52 5.97
CA ARG A 307 -26.87 12.82 4.53
C ARG A 307 -27.83 13.97 4.19
N GLU A 308 -28.98 14.04 4.84
CA GLU A 308 -29.93 15.15 4.68
C GLU A 308 -29.26 16.50 4.92
N LYS A 309 -28.53 16.64 6.04
CA LYS A 309 -27.85 17.89 6.37
C LYS A 309 -26.69 18.20 5.43
N ALA A 310 -25.94 17.18 5.01
CA ALA A 310 -24.90 17.35 4.00
C ALA A 310 -25.46 17.83 2.66
N VAL A 311 -26.61 17.30 2.23
CA VAL A 311 -27.29 17.75 1.00
C VAL A 311 -27.73 19.21 1.11
N GLU A 312 -28.22 19.66 2.26
CA GLU A 312 -28.53 21.08 2.49
C GLU A 312 -27.30 21.97 2.31
N VAL A 313 -26.17 21.59 2.93
CA VAL A 313 -24.91 22.33 2.81
C VAL A 313 -24.40 22.32 1.36
N ALA A 314 -24.41 21.17 0.71
CA ALA A 314 -23.98 21.03 -0.69
C ALA A 314 -24.82 21.90 -1.64
N LYS A 315 -26.15 21.95 -1.46
CA LYS A 315 -27.03 22.85 -2.24
C LYS A 315 -26.68 24.33 -2.04
N ALA A 316 -26.29 24.72 -0.83
CA ALA A 316 -25.85 26.09 -0.57
C ALA A 316 -24.49 26.41 -1.23
N TRP A 317 -23.66 25.39 -1.47
CA TRP A 317 -22.37 25.52 -2.17
C TRP A 317 -22.50 25.52 -3.70
N ASP A 318 -23.54 24.90 -4.27
CA ASP A 318 -23.71 24.74 -5.73
C ASP A 318 -23.69 26.07 -6.52
N SER A 319 -23.98 27.19 -5.86
CA SER A 319 -23.92 28.54 -6.43
C SER A 319 -22.58 29.26 -6.26
N ARG A 320 -21.61 28.67 -5.55
CA ARG A 320 -20.33 29.28 -5.22
C ARG A 320 -19.24 28.84 -6.21
N PRO A 321 -18.18 29.64 -6.41
CA PRO A 321 -16.96 29.13 -7.04
C PRO A 321 -16.33 28.10 -6.10
N LEU A 322 -16.13 26.89 -6.62
CA LEU A 322 -15.57 25.76 -5.89
C LEU A 322 -14.32 25.25 -6.60
N GLN A 323 -13.32 24.85 -5.81
CA GLN A 323 -12.21 24.02 -6.31
C GLN A 323 -12.74 22.71 -6.90
N GLU A 324 -11.92 22.09 -7.73
CA GLU A 324 -12.30 21.00 -8.61
C GLU A 324 -12.85 19.79 -7.85
N GLU A 325 -12.13 19.36 -6.83
CA GLU A 325 -12.40 18.21 -5.98
C GLU A 325 -13.70 18.42 -5.19
N MET A 326 -13.97 19.67 -4.77
CA MET A 326 -15.20 20.02 -4.07
C MET A 326 -16.43 19.91 -4.98
N ARG A 327 -16.28 20.23 -6.28
CA ARG A 327 -17.38 20.23 -7.24
C ARG A 327 -17.97 18.84 -7.39
N ASP A 328 -17.14 17.80 -7.38
CA ASP A 328 -17.59 16.42 -7.60
C ASP A 328 -18.40 15.90 -6.41
N THR A 329 -17.95 16.15 -5.18
CA THR A 329 -18.70 15.84 -3.94
C THR A 329 -20.02 16.59 -3.86
N VAL A 330 -20.02 17.91 -4.13
CA VAL A 330 -21.24 18.72 -4.14
C VAL A 330 -22.22 18.21 -5.19
N ARG A 331 -21.77 18.02 -6.43
CA ARG A 331 -22.59 17.53 -7.54
C ARG A 331 -23.21 16.16 -7.25
N ALA A 332 -22.45 15.25 -6.66
CA ALA A 332 -22.95 13.93 -6.30
C ALA A 332 -24.01 14.01 -5.18
N LEU A 333 -23.78 14.79 -4.12
CA LEU A 333 -24.76 14.97 -3.05
C LEU A 333 -26.04 15.66 -3.52
N THR A 334 -25.94 16.71 -4.33
CA THR A 334 -27.11 17.47 -4.82
C THR A 334 -27.95 16.63 -5.78
N ARG A 335 -27.31 15.87 -6.68
CA ARG A 335 -27.99 15.01 -7.67
C ARG A 335 -28.55 13.72 -7.08
N PHE A 336 -27.87 13.16 -6.08
CA PHE A 336 -28.24 11.88 -5.44
C PHE A 336 -28.46 12.07 -3.93
N PRO A 337 -29.55 12.76 -3.51
CA PRO A 337 -29.74 13.15 -2.12
C PRO A 337 -30.02 11.97 -1.19
N ALA A 338 -30.63 10.89 -1.69
CA ALA A 338 -30.90 9.69 -0.90
C ALA A 338 -29.65 8.81 -0.76
N SER A 339 -29.52 8.13 0.38
CA SER A 339 -28.47 7.12 0.57
C SER A 339 -28.60 6.00 -0.46
N GLY A 340 -27.47 5.54 -1.01
CA GLY A 340 -27.43 4.50 -2.03
C GLY A 340 -27.89 4.91 -3.44
N ALA A 341 -28.45 6.11 -3.63
CA ALA A 341 -28.96 6.53 -4.94
C ALA A 341 -27.87 6.64 -6.02
N LEU A 342 -26.65 7.07 -5.65
CA LEU A 342 -25.49 7.07 -6.54
C LEU A 342 -25.09 5.65 -6.94
N GLY A 343 -25.04 4.71 -5.98
CA GLY A 343 -24.74 3.31 -6.25
C GLY A 343 -25.77 2.68 -7.19
N ALA A 344 -27.07 2.89 -6.93
CA ALA A 344 -28.14 2.43 -7.80
C ALA A 344 -28.06 3.01 -9.22
N TYR A 345 -27.66 4.27 -9.35
CA TYR A 345 -27.39 4.90 -10.65
C TYR A 345 -26.24 4.19 -11.39
N LEU A 346 -25.11 3.95 -10.73
CA LEU A 346 -23.97 3.23 -11.30
C LEU A 346 -24.34 1.79 -11.69
N ASP A 347 -25.17 1.11 -10.90
CA ASP A 347 -25.71 -0.21 -11.23
C ASP A 347 -26.59 -0.18 -12.48
N GLY A 348 -27.40 0.87 -12.63
CA GLY A 348 -28.20 1.13 -13.83
C GLY A 348 -27.35 1.40 -15.08
N LEU A 349 -26.13 1.91 -14.90
CA LEU A 349 -25.14 2.02 -15.98
C LEU A 349 -24.45 0.68 -16.29
N GLY A 350 -24.54 -0.33 -15.42
CA GLY A 350 -23.79 -1.58 -15.55
C GLY A 350 -22.42 -1.56 -14.87
N LEU A 351 -22.11 -0.52 -14.09
CA LEU A 351 -20.89 -0.38 -13.29
C LEU A 351 -21.07 -1.00 -11.89
N ARG A 352 -21.46 -2.28 -11.89
CA ARG A 352 -21.71 -3.05 -10.67
C ARG A 352 -20.41 -3.43 -9.98
N ALA A 353 -20.48 -3.63 -8.67
CA ALA A 353 -19.39 -4.14 -7.84
C ALA A 353 -18.76 -5.41 -8.43
N VAL A 354 -17.43 -5.48 -8.38
CA VAL A 354 -16.66 -6.70 -8.67
C VAL A 354 -16.75 -7.63 -7.46
N PRO A 355 -17.26 -8.87 -7.62
CA PRO A 355 -17.34 -9.83 -6.52
C PRO A 355 -15.98 -10.05 -5.85
N GLY A 356 -15.96 -10.07 -4.52
CA GLY A 356 -14.74 -10.29 -3.74
C GLY A 356 -13.81 -9.08 -3.61
N ARG A 357 -14.16 -7.92 -4.19
CA ARG A 357 -13.39 -6.66 -4.08
C ARG A 357 -14.14 -5.51 -3.42
N LEU A 358 -15.34 -5.77 -2.90
CA LEU A 358 -16.11 -4.76 -2.16
C LEU A 358 -15.50 -4.54 -0.78
N ILE A 359 -15.06 -3.31 -0.48
CA ILE A 359 -14.42 -3.01 0.81
C ILE A 359 -15.41 -2.30 1.77
N ALA A 360 -16.17 -1.27 1.33
CA ALA A 360 -17.28 -0.62 2.06
C ALA A 360 -17.94 0.51 1.22
N GLU A 361 -19.19 0.37 0.75
CA GLU A 361 -19.85 1.43 -0.07
C GLU A 361 -20.41 2.61 0.76
N GLU A 362 -20.64 2.43 2.05
CA GLU A 362 -21.50 3.33 2.85
C GLU A 362 -20.91 4.74 3.07
N SER A 363 -19.60 4.90 2.90
CA SER A 363 -18.90 6.18 3.06
C SER A 363 -18.60 6.90 1.74
N ALA A 364 -18.87 6.28 0.58
CA ALA A 364 -18.53 6.85 -0.71
C ALA A 364 -19.50 7.97 -1.12
N LEU A 365 -18.98 9.14 -1.46
CA LEU A 365 -19.78 10.30 -1.83
C LEU A 365 -19.63 10.68 -3.29
N THR A 366 -18.45 10.49 -3.88
CA THR A 366 -18.23 10.72 -5.32
C THR A 366 -18.44 9.43 -6.13
N ALA A 367 -18.64 9.58 -7.44
CA ALA A 367 -18.76 8.42 -8.33
C ALA A 367 -17.44 7.63 -8.40
N GLU A 368 -16.30 8.34 -8.37
CA GLU A 368 -14.97 7.76 -8.34
C GLU A 368 -14.73 6.92 -7.08
N GLU A 369 -14.97 7.48 -5.90
CA GLU A 369 -14.87 6.74 -4.63
C GLU A 369 -15.74 5.48 -4.68
N MET A 370 -16.99 5.62 -5.11
CA MET A 370 -17.91 4.49 -5.22
C MET A 370 -17.39 3.42 -6.17
N LEU A 371 -16.75 3.79 -7.29
CA LEU A 371 -16.13 2.86 -8.22
C LEU A 371 -14.88 2.17 -7.63
N LEU A 372 -14.08 2.90 -6.85
CA LEU A 372 -12.95 2.32 -6.09
C LEU A 372 -13.45 1.28 -5.09
N TRP A 373 -14.44 1.62 -4.27
CA TRP A 373 -15.06 0.70 -3.30
C TRP A 373 -15.72 -0.51 -3.96
N ARG A 374 -16.18 -0.37 -5.21
CA ARG A 374 -16.75 -1.43 -6.05
C ARG A 374 -15.70 -2.29 -6.76
N GLY A 375 -14.41 -2.03 -6.57
CA GLY A 375 -13.33 -2.72 -7.28
C GLY A 375 -13.35 -2.47 -8.79
N ARG A 376 -13.90 -1.34 -9.23
CA ARG A 376 -13.97 -0.87 -10.62
C ARG A 376 -13.01 0.27 -10.92
N ALA A 377 -12.38 0.83 -9.90
CA ALA A 377 -11.30 1.78 -10.03
C ALA A 377 -10.04 1.27 -9.31
N LEU A 378 -8.87 1.75 -9.75
CA LEU A 378 -7.60 1.63 -9.06
C LEU A 378 -6.99 3.02 -8.95
N VAL A 379 -6.41 3.32 -7.79
CA VAL A 379 -5.68 4.55 -7.50
C VAL A 379 -4.25 4.14 -7.15
N PHE A 380 -3.26 4.70 -7.84
CA PHE A 380 -1.85 4.36 -7.65
C PHE A 380 -0.97 5.53 -8.07
N ASP A 381 0.23 5.63 -7.47
CA ASP A 381 1.25 6.58 -7.89
C ASP A 381 1.84 6.13 -9.25
N VAL A 382 1.97 7.06 -10.20
CA VAL A 382 2.61 6.73 -11.47
C VAL A 382 4.14 6.65 -11.36
N GLU A 383 4.72 7.25 -10.32
CA GLU A 383 6.12 7.09 -9.92
C GLU A 383 6.26 5.79 -9.11
N THR A 384 7.06 4.86 -9.63
CA THR A 384 7.29 3.55 -9.03
C THR A 384 8.43 3.54 -8.01
N GLY A 385 9.34 4.52 -8.10
CA GLY A 385 10.55 4.59 -7.28
C GLY A 385 11.55 3.45 -7.51
N GLN A 386 11.39 2.67 -8.58
CA GLN A 386 12.22 1.51 -8.90
C GLN A 386 12.42 1.35 -10.40
N PHE A 387 13.44 0.57 -10.77
CA PHE A 387 13.65 0.09 -12.14
C PHE A 387 14.05 -1.39 -12.08
N PRO A 388 13.42 -2.28 -12.87
CA PRO A 388 12.30 -2.02 -13.77
C PRO A 388 11.00 -1.62 -13.05
N ASN A 389 10.05 -1.02 -13.77
CA ASN A 389 8.88 -0.35 -13.18
C ASN A 389 7.77 -1.33 -12.81
N GLU A 390 7.85 -2.59 -13.25
CA GLU A 390 6.82 -3.62 -13.02
C GLU A 390 5.45 -3.30 -13.67
N HIS A 391 5.45 -2.78 -14.90
CA HIS A 391 4.24 -2.55 -15.71
C HIS A 391 3.36 -3.80 -15.81
N ASP A 392 3.94 -5.00 -15.73
CA ASP A 392 3.18 -6.23 -15.78
C ASP A 392 2.37 -6.52 -14.51
N SER A 393 2.84 -6.06 -13.34
CA SER A 393 2.04 -6.02 -12.10
C SER A 393 0.87 -5.05 -12.25
N LEU A 394 1.13 -3.83 -12.72
CA LEU A 394 0.08 -2.84 -12.98
C LEU A 394 -0.97 -3.37 -13.98
N LEU A 395 -0.54 -4.00 -15.07
CA LEU A 395 -1.43 -4.63 -16.05
C LEU A 395 -2.32 -5.71 -15.42
N ARG A 396 -1.78 -6.53 -14.50
CA ARG A 396 -2.56 -7.54 -13.76
C ARG A 396 -3.58 -6.90 -12.81
N GLU A 397 -3.18 -5.87 -12.07
CA GLU A 397 -4.08 -5.14 -11.16
C GLU A 397 -5.24 -4.46 -11.90
N LEU A 398 -4.93 -3.76 -12.99
CA LEU A 398 -5.93 -3.12 -13.84
C LEU A 398 -6.84 -4.14 -14.52
N ALA A 399 -6.30 -5.25 -15.04
CA ALA A 399 -7.10 -6.31 -15.63
C ALA A 399 -8.14 -6.88 -14.64
N ALA A 400 -7.82 -6.90 -13.35
CA ALA A 400 -8.71 -7.40 -12.31
C ALA A 400 -9.90 -6.47 -11.98
N LEU A 401 -9.89 -5.22 -12.45
CA LEU A 401 -11.05 -4.30 -12.38
C LEU A 401 -12.21 -4.75 -13.30
N ALA A 402 -11.94 -5.64 -14.25
CA ALA A 402 -12.93 -6.18 -15.17
C ALA A 402 -12.83 -7.71 -15.29
N PRO A 403 -13.24 -8.44 -14.23
CA PRO A 403 -13.19 -9.90 -14.24
C PRO A 403 -13.96 -10.45 -15.45
N GLY A 404 -13.36 -11.43 -16.13
CA GLY A 404 -13.92 -12.04 -17.34
C GLY A 404 -13.36 -11.48 -18.64
N ALA A 405 -13.05 -10.18 -18.73
CA ALA A 405 -12.59 -9.58 -19.99
C ALA A 405 -11.23 -10.15 -20.43
N LEU A 406 -10.31 -10.26 -19.48
CA LEU A 406 -8.93 -10.70 -19.69
C LEU A 406 -8.61 -12.00 -18.91
N SER A 407 -9.62 -12.79 -18.56
CA SER A 407 -9.42 -14.06 -17.86
C SER A 407 -8.49 -15.01 -18.63
N GLY A 408 -7.52 -15.58 -17.91
CA GLY A 408 -6.50 -16.47 -18.48
C GLY A 408 -5.43 -15.77 -19.31
N VAL A 409 -5.36 -14.44 -19.26
CA VAL A 409 -4.23 -13.69 -19.81
C VAL A 409 -3.12 -13.60 -18.76
N LEU A 410 -1.88 -13.86 -19.19
CA LEU A 410 -0.67 -13.59 -18.43
C LEU A 410 0.02 -12.36 -19.02
N PHE A 411 0.61 -11.52 -18.16
CA PHE A 411 1.35 -10.33 -18.56
C PHE A 411 2.83 -10.47 -18.21
N GLU A 412 3.69 -9.85 -19.01
CA GLU A 412 5.12 -9.70 -18.77
C GLU A 412 5.60 -8.34 -19.26
N GLU A 413 6.56 -7.81 -18.52
CA GLU A 413 7.39 -6.70 -18.94
C GLU A 413 8.77 -7.22 -19.34
N VAL A 414 9.30 -6.70 -20.44
CA VAL A 414 10.74 -6.78 -20.75
C VAL A 414 11.30 -5.36 -20.75
N PRO A 415 12.11 -4.99 -19.75
CA PRO A 415 12.69 -3.66 -19.67
C PRO A 415 13.73 -3.42 -20.76
N PRO A 416 14.06 -2.14 -21.07
CA PRO A 416 15.22 -1.84 -21.89
C PRO A 416 16.52 -2.34 -21.23
N THR A 417 17.57 -2.56 -22.02
CA THR A 417 18.88 -2.88 -21.43
C THR A 417 19.43 -1.67 -20.67
N PHE A 418 20.38 -1.91 -19.76
CA PHE A 418 21.02 -0.83 -19.00
C PHE A 418 21.67 0.22 -19.93
N GLU A 419 22.28 -0.21 -21.04
CA GLU A 419 22.86 0.70 -22.03
C GLU A 419 21.81 1.52 -22.76
N GLU A 420 20.68 0.91 -23.11
CA GLU A 420 19.56 1.60 -23.77
C GLU A 420 18.91 2.64 -22.84
N GLU A 421 18.76 2.29 -21.56
CA GLU A 421 18.25 3.16 -20.50
C GLU A 421 19.20 4.33 -20.23
N GLN A 422 20.50 4.06 -20.05
CA GLN A 422 21.50 5.10 -19.86
C GLN A 422 21.59 6.06 -21.06
N ALA A 423 21.32 5.57 -22.27
CA ALA A 423 21.27 6.39 -23.47
C ALA A 423 19.97 7.18 -23.64
N GLY A 424 18.94 6.94 -22.80
CA GLY A 424 17.61 7.56 -22.93
C GLY A 424 16.91 7.13 -24.22
N THR A 425 17.20 5.92 -24.71
CA THR A 425 16.65 5.38 -25.97
C THR A 425 15.89 4.06 -25.78
N GLY A 426 15.90 3.54 -24.55
CA GLY A 426 15.24 2.31 -24.19
C GLY A 426 13.71 2.41 -24.29
N THR A 427 13.09 1.29 -24.66
CA THR A 427 11.64 1.12 -24.58
C THR A 427 11.33 -0.18 -23.88
N TYR A 428 10.36 -0.16 -22.97
CA TYR A 428 9.78 -1.37 -22.43
C TYR A 428 9.02 -2.12 -23.52
N ARG A 429 8.96 -3.45 -23.41
CA ARG A 429 8.05 -4.28 -24.19
C ARG A 429 7.02 -4.88 -23.24
N LEU A 430 5.76 -4.51 -23.45
CA LEU A 430 4.64 -5.04 -22.69
C LEU A 430 4.03 -6.19 -23.47
N ILE A 431 4.01 -7.38 -22.84
CA ILE A 431 3.64 -8.63 -23.48
C ILE A 431 2.44 -9.21 -22.74
N ALA A 432 1.48 -9.74 -23.50
CA ALA A 432 0.39 -10.54 -22.97
C ALA A 432 0.30 -11.88 -23.71
N TRP A 433 0.03 -12.97 -22.97
CA TRP A 433 -0.25 -14.28 -23.55
C TRP A 433 -1.64 -14.76 -23.14
N GLY A 434 -2.43 -15.23 -24.10
CA GLY A 434 -3.74 -15.78 -23.80
C GLY A 434 -4.48 -16.23 -25.06
N GLY A 435 -5.18 -17.36 -24.96
CA GLY A 435 -5.93 -17.93 -26.09
C GLY A 435 -5.03 -18.38 -27.26
N GLY A 436 -3.86 -18.94 -26.96
CA GLY A 436 -2.89 -19.41 -27.98
C GLY A 436 -2.20 -18.28 -28.76
N LYS A 437 -2.27 -17.05 -28.26
CA LYS A 437 -1.69 -15.87 -28.90
C LYS A 437 -0.78 -15.11 -27.95
N ARG A 438 0.19 -14.43 -28.55
CA ARG A 438 1.04 -13.42 -27.93
C ARG A 438 0.72 -12.06 -28.51
N TYR A 439 0.51 -11.08 -27.63
CA TYR A 439 0.25 -9.68 -27.94
C TYR A 439 1.41 -8.85 -27.40
N GLU A 440 1.89 -7.88 -28.16
CA GLU A 440 3.01 -7.02 -27.75
C GLU A 440 2.78 -5.56 -28.16
N ILE A 441 3.14 -4.65 -27.28
CA ILE A 441 3.38 -3.24 -27.61
C ILE A 441 4.72 -2.77 -27.03
N LYS A 442 5.16 -1.58 -27.45
CA LYS A 442 6.25 -0.85 -26.81
C LYS A 442 5.68 0.24 -25.91
N ALA A 443 6.33 0.47 -24.79
CA ALA A 443 6.10 1.59 -23.88
C ALA A 443 7.41 2.40 -23.78
N GLN A 444 7.31 3.73 -23.68
CA GLN A 444 8.45 4.60 -23.47
C GLN A 444 9.06 4.35 -22.09
N SER A 445 10.37 4.59 -21.97
CA SER A 445 11.02 4.64 -20.66
C SER A 445 11.03 6.08 -20.16
N PHE A 446 10.34 6.32 -19.04
CA PHE A 446 10.35 7.59 -18.33
C PHE A 446 11.13 7.49 -17.01
N GLY A 447 12.15 6.62 -16.96
CA GLY A 447 12.85 6.30 -15.73
C GLY A 447 11.98 5.41 -14.85
N ASP A 448 11.74 5.80 -13.61
CA ASP A 448 10.91 5.09 -12.64
C ASP A 448 9.41 5.41 -12.75
N TRP A 449 8.95 5.98 -13.87
CA TRP A 449 7.54 6.32 -14.13
C TRP A 449 6.89 5.35 -15.13
N TYR A 450 5.62 5.02 -14.92
CA TYR A 450 4.86 4.23 -15.90
C TYR A 450 4.56 5.03 -17.19
N ASP A 451 4.59 4.38 -18.35
CA ASP A 451 3.92 4.89 -19.56
C ASP A 451 2.44 4.51 -19.50
N LEU A 452 1.64 5.33 -18.80
CA LEU A 452 0.22 5.03 -18.54
C LEU A 452 -0.60 4.98 -19.84
N GLU A 453 -0.34 5.86 -20.80
CA GLU A 453 -0.99 5.83 -22.12
C GLU A 453 -0.80 4.46 -22.79
N ALA A 454 0.43 3.95 -22.84
CA ALA A 454 0.74 2.65 -23.43
C ALA A 454 0.02 1.51 -22.69
N VAL A 455 0.03 1.53 -21.34
CA VAL A 455 -0.65 0.53 -20.50
C VAL A 455 -2.15 0.49 -20.80
N LEU A 456 -2.85 1.63 -20.74
CA LEU A 456 -4.30 1.69 -20.97
C LEU A 456 -4.66 1.34 -22.42
N SER A 457 -3.88 1.84 -23.38
CA SER A 457 -4.04 1.49 -24.80
C SER A 457 -3.86 0.00 -25.05
N PHE A 458 -2.92 -0.65 -24.34
CA PHE A 458 -2.68 -2.08 -24.46
C PHE A 458 -3.87 -2.90 -23.95
N LEU A 459 -4.35 -2.62 -22.74
CA LEU A 459 -5.51 -3.30 -22.14
C LEU A 459 -6.76 -3.14 -23.02
N ASN A 460 -7.01 -1.92 -23.52
CA ASN A 460 -8.13 -1.63 -24.41
C ASN A 460 -8.02 -2.37 -25.76
N ALA A 461 -6.83 -2.44 -26.34
CA ALA A 461 -6.59 -3.19 -27.58
C ALA A 461 -6.75 -4.70 -27.37
N LEU A 462 -6.25 -5.22 -26.25
CA LEU A 462 -6.35 -6.63 -25.89
C LEU A 462 -7.80 -7.06 -25.63
N ALA A 463 -8.57 -6.27 -24.87
CA ALA A 463 -9.99 -6.54 -24.65
C ALA A 463 -10.79 -6.57 -25.96
N ARG A 464 -10.52 -5.62 -26.89
CA ARG A 464 -11.11 -5.64 -28.24
C ARG A 464 -10.75 -6.90 -29.01
N ALA A 465 -9.47 -7.29 -29.02
CA ALA A 465 -9.01 -8.51 -29.70
C ALA A 465 -9.67 -9.78 -29.15
N ARG A 466 -10.11 -9.75 -27.89
CA ARG A 466 -10.83 -10.84 -27.22
C ARG A 466 -12.36 -10.71 -27.29
N GLY A 467 -12.88 -9.73 -28.03
CA GLY A 467 -14.33 -9.53 -28.19
C GLY A 467 -15.03 -8.93 -26.97
N SER A 468 -14.29 -8.34 -26.04
CA SER A 468 -14.86 -7.63 -24.88
C SER A 468 -15.10 -6.15 -25.19
N ASP A 469 -16.22 -5.63 -24.70
CA ASP A 469 -16.61 -4.22 -24.77
C ASP A 469 -16.08 -3.39 -23.59
N VAL A 470 -15.40 -4.03 -22.63
CA VAL A 470 -14.76 -3.36 -21.48
C VAL A 470 -13.64 -2.43 -21.94
N ARG A 471 -13.55 -1.25 -21.32
CA ARG A 471 -12.45 -0.31 -21.48
C ARG A 471 -11.91 0.13 -20.12
N TRP A 472 -10.68 0.63 -20.15
CA TRP A 472 -10.00 1.32 -19.07
C TRP A 472 -9.77 2.78 -19.49
N ILE A 473 -10.07 3.72 -18.60
CA ILE A 473 -9.86 5.16 -18.80
C ILE A 473 -9.19 5.75 -17.56
N SER A 474 -8.30 6.72 -17.77
CA SER A 474 -7.79 7.56 -16.69
C SER A 474 -8.81 8.66 -16.36
N LEU A 475 -8.98 8.97 -15.08
CA LEU A 475 -9.74 10.10 -14.59
C LEU A 475 -8.84 11.30 -14.33
N ALA A 476 -9.40 12.50 -14.33
CA ALA A 476 -8.65 13.72 -14.06
C ALA A 476 -8.18 13.75 -12.61
N THR A 477 -6.88 13.98 -12.41
CA THR A 477 -6.25 14.16 -11.11
C THR A 477 -5.46 15.47 -11.11
N THR A 478 -4.92 15.86 -9.96
CA THR A 478 -4.17 17.12 -9.79
C THR A 478 -2.74 16.91 -9.32
N ASP A 479 -2.30 15.65 -9.27
CA ASP A 479 -1.00 15.21 -8.77
C ASP A 479 -0.50 13.98 -9.55
N GLN A 480 0.63 13.43 -9.13
CA GLN A 480 1.25 12.23 -9.72
C GLN A 480 0.48 10.92 -9.47
N VAL A 481 -0.75 10.98 -8.93
CA VAL A 481 -1.56 9.80 -8.71
C VAL A 481 -2.47 9.60 -9.92
N ALA A 482 -2.49 8.38 -10.46
CA ALA A 482 -3.41 7.98 -11.52
C ALA A 482 -4.66 7.29 -10.94
N HIS A 483 -5.81 7.69 -11.47
CA HIS A 483 -7.11 7.12 -11.11
C HIS A 483 -7.70 6.43 -12.33
N VAL A 484 -7.63 5.10 -12.39
CA VAL A 484 -8.07 4.33 -13.56
C VAL A 484 -9.37 3.59 -13.27
N VAL A 485 -10.39 3.79 -14.12
CA VAL A 485 -11.69 3.10 -14.04
C VAL A 485 -11.84 2.10 -15.19
N ALA A 486 -12.41 0.93 -14.89
CA ALA A 486 -12.77 -0.08 -15.88
C ALA A 486 -14.28 -0.38 -15.93
N GLY A 487 -14.82 -0.55 -17.13
CA GLY A 487 -16.22 -0.92 -17.33
C GLY A 487 -16.62 -1.02 -18.80
N PRO A 488 -17.86 -1.45 -19.11
CA PRO A 488 -18.33 -1.47 -20.50
C PRO A 488 -18.22 -0.08 -21.14
N SER A 489 -17.74 -0.02 -22.38
CA SER A 489 -17.44 1.24 -23.07
C SER A 489 -18.63 2.22 -23.06
N GLN A 490 -19.86 1.71 -23.26
CA GLN A 490 -21.05 2.55 -23.26
C GLN A 490 -21.39 3.09 -21.86
N SER A 491 -21.13 2.29 -20.81
CA SER A 491 -21.35 2.67 -19.42
C SER A 491 -20.41 3.79 -19.00
N LEU A 492 -19.12 3.70 -19.38
CA LEU A 492 -18.13 4.74 -19.11
C LEU A 492 -18.46 6.04 -19.86
N SER A 493 -18.87 5.95 -21.12
CA SER A 493 -19.32 7.14 -21.88
C SER A 493 -20.48 7.84 -21.16
N ARG A 494 -21.51 7.10 -20.73
CA ARG A 494 -22.65 7.69 -19.99
C ARG A 494 -22.24 8.27 -18.64
N LEU A 495 -21.26 7.68 -17.98
CA LEU A 495 -20.71 8.21 -16.73
C LEU A 495 -20.01 9.56 -16.99
N LEU A 496 -19.19 9.66 -18.03
CA LEU A 496 -18.55 10.91 -18.45
C LEU A 496 -19.57 11.97 -18.88
N ASP A 497 -20.54 11.61 -19.71
CA ASP A 497 -21.63 12.49 -20.15
C ASP A 497 -22.47 13.02 -18.98
N SER A 498 -22.53 12.27 -17.89
CA SER A 498 -23.23 12.70 -16.67
C SER A 498 -22.48 13.77 -15.89
N GLY A 499 -21.20 13.98 -16.19
CA GLY A 499 -20.31 14.91 -15.50
C GLY A 499 -19.98 14.50 -14.07
N LEU A 500 -20.20 13.24 -13.67
CA LEU A 500 -19.86 12.77 -12.31
C LEU A 500 -18.39 12.42 -12.15
N VAL A 501 -17.69 12.24 -13.27
CA VAL A 501 -16.23 12.07 -13.38
C VAL A 501 -15.79 12.76 -14.67
N ARG A 502 -14.48 12.98 -14.83
CA ARG A 502 -13.87 13.56 -16.02
C ARG A 502 -12.66 12.74 -16.41
N THR A 503 -12.32 12.70 -17.69
CA THR A 503 -11.10 12.05 -18.17
C THR A 503 -9.88 12.87 -17.80
N GLY A 504 -8.82 12.21 -17.35
CA GLY A 504 -7.51 12.81 -17.17
C GLY A 504 -6.66 12.69 -18.42
N ASP A 505 -5.55 13.41 -18.43
CA ASP A 505 -4.50 13.19 -19.42
C ASP A 505 -3.76 11.90 -19.04
N SER A 506 -3.46 11.07 -20.05
CA SER A 506 -2.62 9.86 -19.88
C SER A 506 -1.16 10.10 -20.26
N ASP A 507 -0.84 11.35 -20.63
CA ASP A 507 0.43 11.79 -21.18
C ASP A 507 1.35 12.40 -20.10
N GLU A 508 0.83 12.54 -18.86
CA GLU A 508 1.57 12.88 -17.64
C GLU A 508 2.08 11.62 -16.95
#